data_AF-A0A2V7XGH9-F1
#
_entry.id   AF-A0A2V7XGH9-F1
#
_cell.length_a   1.000
_cell.length_b   1.000
_cell.length_c   1.000
_cell.angle_alpha   90.00
_cell.angle_beta   90.00
_cell.angle_gamma   90.00
#
_symmetry.space_group_name_H-M   'P 1'
#
loop_
_entity.id
_entity.type
_entity.pdbx_description
1 polymer ?
#
loop_
_entity_poly.entity_id
_entity_poly.type
_entity_poly.pdbx_seq_one_letter_code
_entity_poly.pdbx_strand_id
1 'polypeptide(L)'
;VYPWIEEKKLTILSNSDYHVPTPPRGTGPRRPVTLVFARSADAEGVREALVARRTAAWLGDDVWGAEEHLRGLWNGAIEVAPARLEARPGQDVLLRLGNRSAIPFRLRALRSPAWLQVEPATAQAEAISLLRLRVGRDAPAGAHDAALELEVSNLSTAPGRKLVVSLPVPLTVR
;
A
#
# COMPACT_ATOMS: atom_id res chain seq x y z
N VAL A 1 -9.31 9.94 15.43
CA VAL A 1 -8.13 9.03 15.38
C VAL A 1 -7.44 9.06 16.74
N TYR A 2 -6.64 8.06 17.13
CA TYR A 2 -6.19 7.81 18.51
C TYR A 2 -4.68 8.14 18.75
N PRO A 3 -4.29 9.42 19.00
CA PRO A 3 -2.91 9.86 19.31
C PRO A 3 -2.18 9.03 20.35
N TRP A 4 -2.89 8.62 21.39
CA TRP A 4 -2.32 7.94 22.55
C TRP A 4 -1.64 6.61 22.23
N ILE A 5 -2.01 5.91 21.14
CA ILE A 5 -1.35 4.65 20.75
C ILE A 5 0.11 4.90 20.39
N GLU A 6 0.37 5.97 19.66
CA GLU A 6 1.73 6.37 19.27
C GLU A 6 2.49 6.94 20.47
N GLU A 7 1.88 7.90 21.18
CA GLU A 7 2.49 8.56 22.35
C GLU A 7 2.92 7.55 23.42
N LYS A 8 2.05 6.58 23.72
CA LYS A 8 2.29 5.55 24.74
C LYS A 8 2.97 4.32 24.19
N LYS A 9 3.34 4.32 22.90
CA LYS A 9 4.11 3.23 22.31
C LYS A 9 3.41 1.88 22.49
N LEU A 10 2.09 1.80 22.29
CA LEU A 10 1.30 0.60 22.55
C LEU A 10 1.13 -0.28 21.30
N THR A 11 0.95 -1.58 21.52
CA THR A 11 0.60 -2.55 20.47
C THR A 11 -0.77 -2.22 19.90
N ILE A 12 -0.86 -2.04 18.58
CA ILE A 12 -2.15 -1.86 17.92
C ILE A 12 -2.80 -3.22 17.64
N LEU A 13 -4.09 -3.34 17.95
CA LEU A 13 -4.86 -4.57 17.79
C LEU A 13 -6.19 -4.27 17.09
N SER A 14 -6.67 -5.26 16.34
CA SER A 14 -8.01 -5.34 15.77
C SER A 14 -8.55 -6.76 15.99
N ASN A 15 -9.83 -6.85 16.31
CA ASN A 15 -10.52 -8.11 16.53
C ASN A 15 -11.97 -8.00 16.04
N SER A 16 -12.63 -9.14 15.90
CA SER A 16 -13.99 -9.18 15.34
C SER A 16 -15.09 -8.78 16.29
N ASP A 17 -14.84 -8.94 17.59
CA ASP A 17 -15.83 -8.80 18.66
C ASP A 17 -17.17 -9.49 18.39
N TYR A 18 -17.17 -10.65 17.72
CA TYR A 18 -18.42 -11.34 17.40
C TYR A 18 -19.03 -11.95 18.65
N HIS A 19 -20.28 -11.57 18.91
CA HIS A 19 -21.13 -12.18 19.95
C HIS A 19 -22.19 -13.13 19.35
N VAL A 20 -22.22 -13.21 18.03
CA VAL A 20 -23.12 -14.08 17.25
C VAL A 20 -22.29 -15.08 16.43
N PRO A 21 -22.89 -16.19 15.97
CA PRO A 21 -22.22 -17.11 15.06
C PRO A 21 -21.64 -16.36 13.86
N THR A 22 -20.42 -16.72 13.49
CA THR A 22 -19.79 -16.10 12.32
C THR A 22 -20.59 -16.48 11.06
N PRO A 23 -20.91 -15.51 10.18
CA PRO A 23 -21.49 -15.83 8.89
C PRO A 23 -20.57 -16.75 8.04
N PRO A 24 -21.11 -17.52 7.09
CA PRO A 24 -20.32 -18.34 6.19
C PRO A 24 -19.19 -17.56 5.51
N ARG A 25 -18.07 -18.24 5.20
CA ARG A 25 -16.94 -17.62 4.48
C ARG A 25 -17.44 -16.98 3.17
N GLY A 26 -17.00 -15.76 2.91
CA GLY A 26 -17.39 -15.01 1.71
C GLY A 26 -18.74 -14.29 1.80
N THR A 27 -19.46 -14.43 2.92
CA THR A 27 -20.68 -13.66 3.18
C THR A 27 -20.40 -12.54 4.19
N GLY A 28 -20.76 -11.31 3.83
CA GLY A 28 -20.51 -10.12 4.64
C GLY A 28 -19.09 -9.55 4.53
N PRO A 29 -18.81 -8.47 5.28
CA PRO A 29 -17.51 -7.79 5.24
C PRO A 29 -16.39 -8.68 5.79
N ARG A 30 -15.15 -8.43 5.33
CA ARG A 30 -13.96 -9.11 5.88
C ARG A 30 -13.90 -8.88 7.39
N ARG A 31 -13.66 -9.98 8.12
CA ARG A 31 -13.52 -9.93 9.57
C ARG A 31 -12.32 -9.05 9.94
N PRO A 32 -12.46 -8.15 10.92
CA PRO A 32 -11.32 -7.42 11.45
C PRO A 32 -10.34 -8.40 12.10
N VAL A 33 -9.05 -8.25 11.79
CA VAL A 33 -7.98 -9.12 12.29
C VAL A 33 -6.75 -8.29 12.67
N THR A 34 -5.92 -8.85 13.53
CA THR A 34 -4.57 -8.35 13.77
C THR A 34 -3.59 -9.14 12.92
N LEU A 35 -2.84 -8.47 12.06
CA LEU A 35 -1.64 -9.03 11.44
C LEU A 35 -0.51 -9.01 12.47
N VAL A 36 0.08 -10.17 12.74
CA VAL A 36 1.19 -10.32 13.70
C VAL A 36 2.44 -10.76 12.93
N PHE A 37 3.49 -9.92 12.95
CA PHE A 37 4.74 -10.19 12.25
C PHE A 37 5.71 -10.94 13.18
N ALA A 38 5.38 -12.20 13.44
CA ALA A 38 6.14 -13.12 14.28
C ALA A 38 7.33 -13.75 13.52
N ARG A 39 8.38 -14.10 14.27
CA ARG A 39 9.57 -14.79 13.71
C ARG A 39 9.35 -16.31 13.60
N SER A 40 8.46 -16.85 14.42
CA SER A 40 8.01 -18.25 14.40
C SER A 40 6.49 -18.32 14.51
N ALA A 41 5.91 -19.38 13.94
CA ALA A 41 4.47 -19.62 13.95
C ALA A 41 4.05 -20.45 15.18
N ASP A 42 4.48 -20.01 16.36
CA ASP A 42 4.16 -20.63 17.65
C ASP A 42 3.73 -19.56 18.68
N ALA A 43 3.28 -20.01 19.85
CA ALA A 43 2.77 -19.12 20.90
C ALA A 43 3.84 -18.16 21.45
N GLU A 44 5.11 -18.57 21.47
CA GLU A 44 6.22 -17.72 21.92
C GLU A 44 6.47 -16.61 20.90
N GLY A 45 6.56 -16.96 19.61
CA GLY A 45 6.81 -16.01 18.53
C GLY A 45 5.68 -14.99 18.39
N VAL A 46 4.43 -15.41 18.58
CA VAL A 46 3.28 -14.50 18.65
C VAL A 46 3.40 -13.57 19.86
N ARG A 47 3.68 -14.10 21.06
CA ARG A 47 3.83 -13.29 22.28
C ARG A 47 4.95 -12.27 22.14
N GLU A 48 6.11 -12.68 21.63
CA GLU A 48 7.26 -11.80 21.43
C GLU A 48 6.94 -10.69 20.43
N ALA A 49 6.27 -11.01 19.31
CA ALA A 49 5.82 -10.01 18.35
C ALA A 49 4.82 -9.01 18.94
N LEU A 50 3.89 -9.46 19.78
CA LEU A 50 2.92 -8.60 20.47
C LEU A 50 3.63 -7.64 21.43
N VAL A 51 4.57 -8.12 22.24
CA VAL A 51 5.36 -7.29 23.17
C VAL A 51 6.26 -6.30 22.42
N ALA A 52 6.85 -6.75 21.31
CA ALA A 52 7.67 -5.91 20.45
C ALA A 52 6.85 -4.98 19.54
N ARG A 53 5.51 -5.06 19.58
CA ARG A 53 4.56 -4.22 18.85
C ARG A 53 4.66 -4.37 17.33
N ARG A 54 5.07 -5.55 16.88
CA ARG A 54 5.13 -5.89 15.46
C ARG A 54 3.77 -6.39 14.98
N THR A 55 2.82 -5.46 14.97
CA THR A 55 1.45 -5.72 14.57
C THR A 55 0.91 -4.65 13.63
N ALA A 56 -0.11 -5.03 12.87
CA ALA A 56 -0.98 -4.09 12.17
C ALA A 56 -2.44 -4.51 12.35
N ALA A 57 -3.31 -3.57 12.73
CA ALA A 57 -4.74 -3.75 12.78
C ALA A 57 -5.31 -3.66 11.36
N TRP A 58 -6.05 -4.67 10.93
CA TRP A 58 -6.74 -4.69 9.64
C TRP A 58 -8.26 -4.70 9.86
N LEU A 59 -8.94 -3.70 9.30
CA LEU A 59 -10.38 -3.52 9.40
C LEU A 59 -10.93 -3.08 8.03
N GLY A 60 -11.74 -3.94 7.40
CA GLY A 60 -12.23 -3.67 6.04
C GLY A 60 -11.07 -3.59 5.04
N ASP A 61 -10.90 -2.43 4.41
CA ASP A 61 -9.77 -2.14 3.54
C ASP A 61 -8.66 -1.35 4.25
N ASP A 62 -8.89 -0.84 5.46
CA ASP A 62 -7.94 -0.01 6.19
C ASP A 62 -6.99 -0.88 7.02
N VAL A 63 -5.70 -0.52 6.98
CA VAL A 63 -4.66 -1.13 7.81
C VAL A 63 -3.93 -0.06 8.59
N TRP A 64 -3.82 -0.25 9.91
CA TRP A 64 -3.15 0.66 10.82
C TRP A 64 -1.99 -0.05 11.51
N GLY A 65 -0.82 0.57 11.51
CA GLY A 65 0.39 -0.02 12.07
C GLY A 65 1.59 0.91 11.95
N ALA A 66 2.70 0.54 12.57
CA ALA A 66 3.94 1.31 12.44
C ALA A 66 4.40 1.36 10.97
N GLU A 67 5.03 2.46 10.57
CA GLU A 67 5.41 2.72 9.18
C GLU A 67 6.28 1.61 8.61
N GLU A 68 7.26 1.12 9.37
CA GLU A 68 8.17 0.06 8.95
C GLU A 68 7.41 -1.22 8.54
N HIS A 69 6.32 -1.54 9.22
CA HIS A 69 5.52 -2.73 8.95
C HIS A 69 4.60 -2.53 7.76
N LEU A 70 3.95 -1.37 7.65
CA LEU A 70 3.09 -1.06 6.49
C LEU A 70 3.90 -0.92 5.21
N ARG A 71 5.11 -0.36 5.29
CA ARG A 71 6.07 -0.33 4.17
C ARG A 71 6.51 -1.74 3.77
N GLY A 72 6.74 -2.62 4.75
CA GLY A 72 7.01 -4.04 4.50
C GLY A 72 5.87 -4.75 3.77
N LEU A 73 4.61 -4.50 4.19
CA LEU A 73 3.42 -5.04 3.51
C LEU A 73 3.34 -4.58 2.05
N TRP A 74 3.51 -3.28 1.80
CA TRP A 74 3.52 -2.74 0.45
C TRP A 74 4.61 -3.38 -0.43
N ASN A 75 5.85 -3.39 0.06
CA ASN A 75 7.00 -3.91 -0.68
C ASN A 75 6.86 -5.41 -0.98
N GLY A 76 6.28 -6.19 -0.06
CA GLY A 76 6.05 -7.62 -0.26
C GLY A 76 4.85 -7.94 -1.14
N ALA A 77 3.94 -6.98 -1.36
CA ALA A 77 2.69 -7.19 -2.07
C ALA A 77 2.73 -6.72 -3.53
N ILE A 78 3.41 -5.62 -3.82
CA ILE A 78 3.37 -4.95 -5.13
C ILE A 78 4.54 -5.33 -6.01
N GLU A 79 4.21 -5.86 -7.19
CA GLU A 79 5.11 -6.10 -8.30
C GLU A 79 4.78 -5.12 -9.44
N VAL A 80 5.81 -4.52 -10.03
CA VAL A 80 5.66 -3.46 -11.03
C VAL A 80 6.13 -3.96 -12.38
N ALA A 81 5.33 -3.75 -13.43
CA ALA A 81 5.70 -4.11 -14.80
C ALA A 81 5.11 -3.13 -15.83
N PRO A 82 5.75 -2.92 -16.99
CA PRO A 82 7.10 -3.37 -17.35
C PRO A 82 8.18 -2.64 -16.53
N ALA A 83 9.42 -3.17 -16.54
CA ALA A 83 10.56 -2.56 -15.86
C ALA A 83 10.95 -1.19 -16.45
N ARG A 84 10.62 -0.94 -17.71
CA ARG A 84 10.79 0.35 -18.38
C ARG A 84 9.60 0.61 -19.29
N LEU A 85 9.07 1.82 -19.24
CA LEU A 85 8.02 2.31 -20.12
C LEU A 85 8.61 3.01 -21.35
N GLU A 86 7.84 3.03 -22.43
CA GLU A 86 8.12 3.84 -23.61
C GLU A 86 6.91 4.73 -23.90
N ALA A 87 7.15 6.02 -24.17
CA ALA A 87 6.11 6.97 -24.48
C ALA A 87 6.57 7.98 -25.53
N ARG A 88 5.60 8.66 -26.15
CA ARG A 88 5.80 9.92 -26.86
C ARG A 88 5.26 11.09 -26.03
N PRO A 89 5.74 12.32 -26.23
CA PRO A 89 5.14 13.49 -25.61
C PRO A 89 3.64 13.57 -25.90
N GLY A 90 2.84 13.83 -24.86
CA GLY A 90 1.37 13.88 -24.94
C GLY A 90 0.66 12.52 -24.91
N GLN A 91 1.38 11.41 -24.73
CA GLN A 91 0.81 10.06 -24.70
C GLN A 91 0.43 9.62 -23.27
N ASP A 92 -0.67 8.88 -23.15
CA ASP A 92 -0.96 8.07 -21.96
C ASP A 92 -0.25 6.73 -22.02
N VAL A 93 0.42 6.36 -20.93
CA VAL A 93 1.03 5.04 -20.73
C VAL A 93 0.49 4.37 -19.48
N LEU A 94 0.53 3.04 -19.47
CA LEU A 94 -0.04 2.22 -18.41
C LEU A 94 1.07 1.44 -17.70
N LEU A 95 1.22 1.69 -16.41
CA LEU A 95 2.08 0.90 -15.54
C LEU A 95 1.23 -0.19 -14.87
N ARG A 96 1.61 -1.46 -15.00
CA ARG A 96 0.92 -2.58 -14.36
C ARG A 96 1.43 -2.75 -12.93
N LEU A 97 0.51 -2.84 -12.00
CA LEU A 97 0.74 -3.12 -10.60
C LEU A 97 0.12 -4.49 -10.28
N GLY A 98 0.94 -5.53 -10.19
CA GLY A 98 0.52 -6.83 -9.67
C GLY A 98 0.48 -6.78 -8.15
N ASN A 99 -0.68 -6.99 -7.55
CA ASN A 99 -0.83 -7.07 -6.10
C ASN A 99 -1.08 -8.53 -5.70
N ARG A 100 -0.14 -9.11 -4.99
CA ARG A 100 -0.18 -10.51 -4.53
C ARG A 100 -0.78 -10.68 -3.13
N SER A 101 -1.23 -9.59 -2.53
CA SER A 101 -1.87 -9.60 -1.22
C SER A 101 -3.39 -9.50 -1.32
N ALA A 102 -4.06 -9.90 -0.25
CA ALA A 102 -5.49 -9.72 -0.08
C ALA A 102 -5.90 -8.28 0.33
N ILE A 103 -4.94 -7.35 0.45
CA ILE A 103 -5.16 -5.96 0.83
C ILE A 103 -5.17 -5.12 -0.46
N PRO A 104 -6.28 -4.44 -0.81
CA PRO A 104 -6.24 -3.45 -1.89
C PRO A 104 -5.45 -2.22 -1.44
N PHE A 105 -4.68 -1.58 -2.32
CA PHE A 105 -3.95 -0.36 -2.00
C PHE A 105 -4.47 0.82 -2.82
N ARG A 106 -4.96 1.86 -2.14
CA ARG A 106 -5.53 3.07 -2.77
C ARG A 106 -4.45 4.12 -2.95
N LEU A 107 -4.11 4.43 -4.20
CA LEU A 107 -2.95 5.22 -4.58
C LEU A 107 -3.34 6.62 -5.04
N ARG A 108 -2.62 7.61 -4.54
CA ARG A 108 -2.71 9.00 -4.98
C ARG A 108 -1.31 9.60 -5.07
N ALA A 109 -0.99 10.28 -6.17
CA ALA A 109 0.28 10.98 -6.27
C ALA A 109 0.35 12.18 -5.33
N LEU A 110 1.45 12.27 -4.59
CA LEU A 110 1.85 13.44 -3.81
C LEU A 110 2.89 14.27 -4.56
N ARG A 111 3.88 13.61 -5.15
CA ARG A 111 4.91 14.24 -5.98
C ARG A 111 5.22 13.38 -7.21
N SER A 112 5.37 14.04 -8.34
CA SER A 112 5.84 13.46 -9.60
C SER A 112 6.58 14.54 -10.39
N PRO A 113 7.39 14.17 -11.40
CA PRO A 113 7.92 15.14 -12.36
C PRO A 113 6.78 15.97 -12.99
N ALA A 114 7.00 17.26 -13.24
CA ALA A 114 5.97 18.16 -13.77
C ALA A 114 5.37 17.69 -15.12
N TRP A 115 6.18 17.01 -15.92
CA TRP A 115 5.79 16.44 -17.21
C TRP A 115 5.13 15.05 -17.10
N LEU A 116 4.96 14.49 -15.90
CA LEU A 116 4.37 13.17 -15.68
C LEU A 116 3.21 13.25 -14.68
N GLN A 117 1.99 13.22 -15.18
CA GLN A 117 0.78 13.22 -14.37
C GLN A 117 0.37 11.78 -14.05
N VAL A 118 -0.08 11.55 -12.83
CA VAL A 118 -0.47 10.23 -12.33
C VAL A 118 -1.93 10.30 -11.93
N GLU A 119 -2.77 9.45 -12.52
CA GLU A 119 -4.17 9.35 -12.08
C GLU A 119 -4.29 8.52 -10.81
N PRO A 120 -5.20 8.88 -9.88
CA PRO A 120 -5.52 8.02 -8.75
C PRO A 120 -5.98 6.63 -9.22
N ALA A 121 -5.50 5.59 -8.55
CA ALA A 121 -5.82 4.21 -8.88
C ALA A 121 -5.90 3.36 -7.61
N THR A 122 -6.46 2.16 -7.73
CA THR A 122 -6.38 1.15 -6.67
C THR A 122 -5.66 -0.07 -7.22
N ALA A 123 -4.57 -0.47 -6.57
CA ALA A 123 -3.98 -1.79 -6.79
C ALA A 123 -4.87 -2.82 -6.09
N GLN A 124 -5.82 -3.38 -6.85
CA GLN A 124 -6.81 -4.33 -6.35
C GLN A 124 -6.15 -5.56 -5.75
N ALA A 125 -6.75 -6.10 -4.69
CA ALA A 125 -6.27 -7.32 -4.05
C ALA A 125 -6.20 -8.49 -5.04
N GLU A 126 -5.12 -9.27 -4.97
CA GLU A 126 -4.91 -10.50 -5.77
C GLU A 126 -5.10 -10.32 -7.28
N ALA A 127 -4.75 -9.15 -7.81
CA ALA A 127 -5.00 -8.78 -9.20
C ALA A 127 -3.89 -7.91 -9.79
N ILE A 128 -3.88 -7.82 -11.12
CA ILE A 128 -3.10 -6.82 -11.85
C ILE A 128 -3.99 -5.60 -12.09
N SER A 129 -3.56 -4.45 -11.59
CA SER A 129 -4.21 -3.16 -11.81
C SER A 129 -3.37 -2.26 -12.70
N LEU A 130 -4.00 -1.25 -13.31
CA LEU A 130 -3.32 -0.30 -14.20
C LEU A 130 -3.24 1.06 -13.53
N LEU A 131 -2.02 1.56 -13.35
CA LEU A 131 -1.75 2.94 -12.98
C LEU A 131 -1.54 3.73 -14.27
N ARG A 132 -2.46 4.65 -14.58
CA ARG A 132 -2.36 5.51 -15.76
C ARG A 132 -1.41 6.66 -15.49
N LEU A 133 -0.46 6.84 -16.39
CA LEU A 133 0.51 7.92 -16.39
C LEU A 133 0.34 8.72 -17.68
N ARG A 134 0.12 10.02 -17.56
CA ARG A 134 0.02 10.93 -18.70
C ARG A 134 1.31 11.70 -18.86
N VAL A 135 1.95 11.50 -20.02
CA VAL A 135 3.20 12.18 -20.38
C VAL A 135 2.86 13.52 -21.02
N GLY A 136 3.40 14.60 -20.48
CA GLY A 136 3.23 15.97 -20.97
C GLY A 136 3.76 16.14 -22.39
N ARG A 137 3.25 17.15 -23.11
CA ARG A 137 3.75 17.48 -24.46
C ARG A 137 5.14 18.11 -24.43
N ASP A 138 5.49 18.69 -23.30
CA ASP A 138 6.76 19.29 -22.92
C ASP A 138 7.72 18.28 -22.27
N ALA A 139 7.37 16.99 -22.25
CA ALA A 139 8.22 15.97 -21.68
C ALA A 139 9.59 15.92 -22.39
N PRO A 140 10.70 16.03 -21.65
CA PRO A 140 12.04 16.00 -22.24
C PRO A 140 12.29 14.66 -22.94
N ALA A 141 12.86 14.70 -24.15
CA ALA A 141 13.24 13.49 -24.87
C ALA A 141 14.37 12.74 -24.15
N GLY A 142 14.42 11.41 -24.31
CA GLY A 142 15.45 10.56 -23.74
C GLY A 142 14.97 9.64 -22.61
N ALA A 143 15.93 9.01 -21.95
CA ALA A 143 15.68 8.10 -20.83
C ALA A 143 15.63 8.87 -19.51
N HIS A 144 14.58 8.61 -18.73
CA HIS A 144 14.35 9.19 -17.41
C HIS A 144 14.13 8.08 -16.40
N ASP A 145 14.70 8.25 -15.21
CA ASP A 145 14.40 7.41 -14.05
C ASP A 145 13.55 8.23 -13.08
N ALA A 146 12.26 8.37 -13.41
CA ALA A 146 11.32 9.12 -12.59
C ALA A 146 11.04 8.37 -11.29
N ALA A 147 10.81 9.11 -10.21
CA ALA A 147 10.29 8.56 -8.95
C ALA A 147 8.94 9.21 -8.66
N LEU A 148 7.90 8.39 -8.50
CA LEU A 148 6.59 8.83 -8.08
C LEU A 148 6.48 8.66 -6.57
N GLU A 149 6.21 9.75 -5.85
CA GLU A 149 5.81 9.63 -4.46
C GLU A 149 4.30 9.49 -4.37
N LEU A 150 3.86 8.33 -3.92
CA LEU A 150 2.46 7.96 -3.83
C LEU A 150 2.07 7.84 -2.36
N GLU A 151 0.95 8.46 -2.00
CA GLU A 151 0.24 8.16 -0.77
C GLU A 151 -0.58 6.88 -0.95
N VAL A 152 -0.49 5.96 0.01
CA VAL A 152 -1.37 4.80 0.11
C VAL A 152 -2.44 5.10 1.16
N SER A 153 -3.59 5.58 0.72
CA SER A 153 -4.56 6.27 1.58
C SER A 153 -5.27 5.36 2.61
N ASN A 154 -5.29 4.05 2.39
CA ASN A 154 -5.83 3.06 3.31
C ASN A 154 -4.79 2.44 4.25
N LEU A 155 -3.52 2.85 4.17
CA LEU A 155 -2.48 2.47 5.13
C LEU A 155 -2.18 3.65 6.06
N SER A 156 -2.58 3.58 7.33
CA SER A 156 -2.37 4.68 8.28
C SER A 156 -1.22 4.35 9.23
N THR A 157 -0.15 5.13 9.14
CA THR A 157 1.07 4.95 9.95
C THR A 157 0.94 5.58 11.33
N ALA A 158 0.06 6.58 11.43
CA ALA A 158 -0.25 7.30 12.66
C ALA A 158 -1.54 8.13 12.46
N PRO A 159 -2.08 8.74 13.53
CA PRO A 159 -3.21 9.64 13.41
C PRO A 159 -3.02 10.75 12.37
N GLY A 160 -3.90 10.79 11.37
CA GLY A 160 -3.82 11.77 10.29
C GLY A 160 -2.68 11.56 9.29
N ARG A 161 -1.86 10.51 9.45
CA ARG A 161 -0.72 10.20 8.58
C ARG A 161 -0.94 8.89 7.83
N LYS A 162 -0.67 8.94 6.54
CA LYS A 162 -0.77 7.80 5.62
C LYS A 162 0.62 7.34 5.19
N LEU A 163 0.74 6.08 4.78
CA LEU A 163 1.98 5.59 4.22
C LEU A 163 2.29 6.33 2.92
N VAL A 164 3.52 6.82 2.79
CA VAL A 164 4.05 7.36 1.53
C VAL A 164 5.11 6.40 0.99
N VAL A 165 4.99 6.03 -0.27
CA VAL A 165 5.89 5.11 -0.96
C VAL A 165 6.51 5.79 -2.18
N SER A 166 7.76 5.46 -2.47
CA SER A 166 8.44 5.88 -3.69
C SER A 166 8.37 4.75 -4.70
N LEU A 167 7.74 5.00 -5.85
CA LEU A 167 7.62 4.06 -6.95
C LEU A 167 8.54 4.51 -8.09
N PRO A 168 9.64 3.78 -8.37
CA PRO A 168 10.48 4.09 -9.52
C PRO A 168 9.73 3.77 -10.82
N VAL A 169 9.79 4.70 -11.77
CA VAL A 169 9.18 4.59 -13.10
C VAL A 169 10.24 4.95 -14.14
N PRO A 170 11.08 3.98 -14.54
CA PRO A 170 11.97 4.17 -15.67
C PRO A 170 11.15 4.34 -16.95
N LEU A 171 11.35 5.45 -17.66
CA LEU A 171 10.57 5.83 -18.83
C LEU A 171 11.50 6.38 -19.92
N THR A 172 11.31 5.92 -21.15
CA THR A 172 11.95 6.52 -22.33
C THR A 172 10.91 7.33 -23.11
N VAL A 173 11.17 8.63 -23.26
CA VAL A 173 10.36 9.53 -24.09
C VAL A 173 11.04 9.65 -25.45
N ARG A 174 10.35 9.20 -26.50
CA ARG A 174 10.82 9.25 -27.90
C ARG A 174 10.30 10.48 -28.62
#